data_AF-A0A3R6B6S9-F1
#
_entry.id   AF-A0A3R6B6S9-F1
#
_cell.length_a   1.000
_cell.length_b   1.000
_cell.length_c   1.000
_cell.angle_alpha   90.00
_cell.angle_beta   90.00
_cell.angle_gamma   90.00
#
_symmetry.space_group_name_H-M   'P 1'
#
loop_
_entity.id
_entity.type
_entity.pdbx_description
1 polymer ?
#
loop_
_entity_poly.entity_id
_entity_poly.type
_entity_poly.pdbx_seq_one_letter_code
_entity_poly.pdbx_strand_id
1 'polypeptide(L)'
;MEMLSIEKELQGNSYPGRGIIIGKSADGKKAVTAYFIMGRSENSRNRVFVEEGAGIRTQAFDESKLTDPSLIIYAPVRVLGNKTIVTNGDQTDTIYEGMDKQLTFEQSLRTREFEPDAPNYTPRISGIMHIENGKYNYAMSILKSNNGCPDGCNRYTFAYENPKAGEGHFIHTYKCDGNSLPSFEGEPKLIAVPDEIDGFTETLWNSLNEDNKVSLFVRYIDIETGTYETRIVNKNK
;
A
#
# COMPACT_ATOMS: atom_id res chain seq x y z
N MET A 1 8.32 -16.29 -11.21
CA MET A 1 8.77 -14.89 -11.35
C MET A 1 10.21 -14.79 -10.91
N GLU A 2 10.99 -13.91 -11.52
CA GLU A 2 12.31 -13.52 -11.00
C GLU A 2 12.11 -12.71 -9.71
N MET A 3 12.92 -12.97 -8.68
CA MET A 3 12.89 -12.20 -7.44
C MET A 3 13.71 -10.92 -7.63
N LEU A 4 13.05 -9.77 -7.46
CA LEU A 4 13.65 -8.46 -7.69
C LEU A 4 14.21 -7.86 -6.40
N SER A 5 15.21 -7.01 -6.54
CA SER A 5 15.70 -6.16 -5.45
C SER A 5 14.79 -4.94 -5.31
N ILE A 6 14.05 -4.86 -4.21
CA ILE A 6 13.15 -3.72 -3.95
C ILE A 6 13.89 -2.38 -3.95
N GLU A 7 15.14 -2.37 -3.46
CA GLU A 7 16.01 -1.20 -3.52
C GLU A 7 16.21 -0.72 -4.96
N LYS A 8 16.65 -1.62 -5.86
CA LYS A 8 16.88 -1.28 -7.27
C LYS A 8 15.59 -0.86 -7.98
N GLU A 9 14.47 -1.52 -7.67
CA GLU A 9 13.16 -1.18 -8.24
C GLU A 9 12.70 0.23 -7.85
N LEU A 10 12.92 0.64 -6.60
CA LEU A 10 12.54 1.97 -6.11
C LEU A 10 13.54 3.03 -6.57
N GLN A 11 14.86 2.77 -6.52
CA GLN A 11 15.88 3.71 -6.98
C GLN A 11 15.81 3.95 -8.50
N GLY A 12 15.45 2.91 -9.27
CA GLY A 12 15.27 2.99 -10.73
C GLY A 12 13.96 3.66 -11.17
N ASN A 13 13.06 3.98 -10.24
CA ASN A 13 11.77 4.60 -10.54
C ASN A 13 11.60 5.89 -9.74
N SER A 14 11.76 7.04 -10.42
CA SER A 14 11.64 8.35 -9.77
C SER A 14 10.25 8.62 -9.19
N TYR A 15 9.21 7.93 -9.68
CA TYR A 15 7.84 8.15 -9.23
C TYR A 15 6.90 6.94 -9.43
N PRO A 16 6.98 5.91 -8.56
CA PRO A 16 5.98 4.85 -8.46
C PRO A 16 4.63 5.32 -7.89
N GLY A 17 4.58 6.53 -7.33
CA GLY A 17 3.42 7.09 -6.63
C GLY A 17 3.25 6.48 -5.24
N ARG A 18 2.20 5.69 -5.04
CA ARG A 18 1.98 4.95 -3.78
C ARG A 18 2.34 3.49 -3.98
N GLY A 19 2.89 2.84 -2.97
CA GLY A 19 3.30 1.45 -3.05
C GLY A 19 2.89 0.65 -1.83
N ILE A 20 2.47 -0.59 -2.07
CA ILE A 20 2.13 -1.58 -1.03
C ILE A 20 3.03 -2.79 -1.24
N ILE A 21 3.66 -3.22 -0.16
CA ILE A 21 4.37 -4.48 -0.05
C ILE A 21 3.62 -5.36 0.96
N ILE A 22 3.39 -6.61 0.63
CA ILE A 22 2.89 -7.63 1.56
C ILE A 22 3.68 -8.92 1.37
N GLY A 23 4.14 -9.54 2.46
CA GLY A 23 4.92 -10.76 2.41
C GLY A 23 5.10 -11.43 3.75
N LYS A 24 6.10 -12.30 3.83
CA LYS A 24 6.45 -13.06 5.04
C LYS A 24 7.95 -12.93 5.30
N SER A 25 8.34 -12.72 6.56
CA SER A 25 9.77 -12.65 6.96
C SER A 25 10.53 -13.92 6.55
N ALA A 26 11.85 -13.80 6.45
CA ALA A 26 12.74 -14.89 6.01
C ALA A 26 12.78 -16.05 7.00
N ASP A 27 12.64 -15.78 8.30
CA ASP A 27 12.47 -16.77 9.36
C ASP A 27 11.07 -17.42 9.39
N GLY A 28 10.14 -16.88 8.59
CA GLY A 28 8.78 -17.38 8.44
C GLY A 28 7.84 -17.10 9.62
N LYS A 29 8.23 -16.26 10.58
CA LYS A 29 7.43 -16.00 11.80
C LYS A 29 6.53 -14.78 11.69
N LYS A 30 6.86 -13.82 10.83
CA LYS A 30 6.17 -12.54 10.73
C LYS A 30 5.45 -12.38 9.40
N ALA A 31 4.20 -11.92 9.45
CA ALA A 31 3.54 -11.30 8.31
C ALA A 31 4.03 -9.86 8.21
N VAL A 32 4.43 -9.44 7.01
CA VAL A 32 5.08 -8.14 6.79
C VAL A 32 4.26 -7.32 5.81
N THR A 33 4.06 -6.04 6.12
CA THR A 33 3.56 -5.07 5.15
C THR A 33 4.33 -3.76 5.22
N ALA A 34 4.50 -3.11 4.08
CA ALA A 34 4.93 -1.73 4.00
C ALA A 34 3.99 -0.95 3.09
N TYR A 35 3.76 0.31 3.43
CA TYR A 35 3.00 1.26 2.62
C TYR A 35 3.75 2.58 2.57
N PHE A 36 3.96 3.10 1.37
CA PHE A 36 4.60 4.41 1.20
C PHE A 36 3.80 5.32 0.28
N ILE A 37 4.01 6.61 0.49
CA ILE A 37 3.48 7.67 -0.34
C ILE A 37 4.65 8.47 -0.92
N MET A 38 4.60 8.65 -2.24
CA MET A 38 5.32 9.70 -2.94
C MET A 38 4.32 10.69 -3.54
N GLY A 39 4.69 11.96 -3.59
CA GLY A 39 3.88 13.06 -4.13
C GLY A 39 4.69 14.00 -5.01
N ARG A 40 4.06 14.51 -6.08
CA ARG A 40 4.65 15.52 -6.99
C ARG A 40 4.16 16.94 -6.74
N SER A 41 2.89 17.10 -6.38
CA SER A 41 2.30 18.41 -6.09
C SER A 41 2.47 18.79 -4.63
N GLU A 42 2.38 20.10 -4.33
CA GLU A 42 2.39 20.59 -2.95
C GLU A 42 1.28 19.92 -2.11
N ASN A 43 0.04 19.86 -2.63
CA ASN A 43 -1.06 19.18 -1.92
C ASN A 43 -0.78 17.69 -1.67
N SER A 44 -0.21 16.98 -2.65
CA SER A 44 0.11 15.53 -2.50
C SER A 44 1.23 15.27 -1.49
N ARG A 45 2.16 16.22 -1.35
CA ARG A 45 3.26 16.20 -0.37
C ARG A 45 2.85 16.71 1.01
N ASN A 46 1.76 17.46 1.10
CA ASN A 46 1.27 18.09 2.32
C ASN A 46 0.53 17.09 3.23
N ARG A 47 1.15 15.94 3.54
CA ARG A 47 0.56 14.96 4.44
C ARG A 47 1.60 14.16 5.21
N VAL A 48 1.18 13.68 6.36
CA VAL A 48 1.93 12.80 7.25
C VAL A 48 1.07 11.62 7.67
N PHE A 49 1.68 10.51 8.05
CA PHE A 49 1.01 9.43 8.76
C PHE A 49 1.00 9.72 10.26
N VAL A 50 -0.17 9.54 10.86
CA VAL A 50 -0.39 9.54 12.30
C VAL A 50 -1.05 8.23 12.71
N GLU A 51 -0.78 7.77 13.92
CA GLU A 51 -1.41 6.56 14.46
C GLU A 51 -2.90 6.80 14.71
N GLU A 52 -3.74 5.84 14.33
CA GLU A 52 -5.19 5.88 14.58
C GLU A 52 -5.66 4.48 14.99
N GLY A 53 -5.86 4.27 16.29
CA GLY A 53 -6.17 2.95 16.85
C GLY A 53 -5.05 1.93 16.57
N ALA A 54 -5.40 0.79 15.98
CA ALA A 54 -4.42 -0.20 15.53
C ALA A 54 -3.86 0.08 14.12
N GLY A 55 -4.33 1.14 13.46
CA GLY A 55 -3.97 1.52 12.10
C GLY A 55 -3.22 2.85 12.01
N ILE A 56 -3.30 3.47 10.85
CA ILE A 56 -2.79 4.83 10.62
C ILE A 56 -3.80 5.62 9.80
N ARG A 57 -3.73 6.94 9.94
CA ARG A 57 -4.44 7.91 9.12
C ARG A 57 -3.45 8.86 8.45
N THR A 58 -3.80 9.36 7.27
CA THR A 58 -3.14 10.54 6.74
C THR A 58 -3.75 11.81 7.33
N GLN A 59 -2.88 12.75 7.70
CA GLN A 59 -3.26 14.09 8.14
C GLN A 59 -2.52 15.12 7.28
N ALA A 60 -3.13 16.28 7.04
CA ALA A 60 -2.41 17.38 6.40
C ALA A 60 -1.24 17.82 7.29
N PHE A 61 -0.08 18.06 6.70
CA PHE A 61 1.06 18.59 7.46
C PHE A 61 0.83 20.06 7.83
N ASP A 62 0.42 20.86 6.86
CA ASP A 62 0.03 22.26 7.00
C ASP A 62 -1.41 22.42 6.53
N GLU A 63 -2.34 22.59 7.47
CA GLU A 63 -3.78 22.71 7.18
C GLU A 63 -4.08 23.93 6.29
N SER A 64 -3.25 24.98 6.31
CA SER A 64 -3.48 26.18 5.49
C SER A 64 -3.22 25.94 4.00
N LYS A 65 -2.48 24.89 3.66
CA LYS A 65 -2.15 24.47 2.29
C LYS A 65 -3.04 23.36 1.76
N LEU A 66 -3.99 22.89 2.57
CA LEU A 66 -4.93 21.86 2.21
C LEU A 66 -5.97 22.42 1.23
N THR A 67 -5.95 21.95 -0.02
CA THR A 67 -6.92 22.39 -1.03
C THR A 67 -8.08 21.40 -1.17
N ASP A 68 -7.78 20.18 -1.60
CA ASP A 68 -8.74 19.08 -1.69
C ASP A 68 -8.32 17.92 -0.78
N PRO A 69 -9.07 17.64 0.30
CA PRO A 69 -8.76 16.57 1.23
C PRO A 69 -9.16 15.18 0.73
N SER A 70 -10.03 15.07 -0.28
CA SER A 70 -10.74 13.82 -0.61
C SER A 70 -9.83 12.65 -1.00
N LEU A 71 -8.67 12.94 -1.62
CA LEU A 71 -7.69 11.94 -2.06
C LEU A 71 -6.41 11.92 -1.19
N ILE A 72 -6.35 12.76 -0.14
CA ILE A 72 -5.17 12.87 0.71
C ILE A 72 -5.43 12.59 2.18
N ILE A 73 -6.67 12.70 2.67
CA ILE A 73 -7.08 12.35 4.04
C ILE A 73 -7.92 11.07 4.01
N TYR A 74 -7.34 9.96 4.45
CA TYR A 74 -7.98 8.65 4.57
C TYR A 74 -7.23 7.83 5.62
N ALA A 75 -7.71 6.63 5.93
CA ALA A 75 -6.99 5.66 6.76
C ALA A 75 -6.25 4.65 5.86
N PRO A 76 -4.94 4.78 5.61
CA PRO A 76 -4.22 3.79 4.81
C PRO A 76 -4.25 2.40 5.42
N VAL A 77 -4.27 2.29 6.75
CA VAL A 77 -4.24 1.01 7.45
C VAL A 77 -5.38 0.94 8.45
N ARG A 78 -6.17 -0.13 8.38
CA ARG A 78 -7.19 -0.48 9.39
C ARG A 78 -7.10 -1.96 9.74
N VAL A 79 -7.47 -2.29 10.98
CA VAL A 79 -7.47 -3.67 11.49
C VAL A 79 -8.89 -4.07 11.86
N LEU A 80 -9.38 -5.15 11.25
CA LEU A 80 -10.68 -5.78 11.54
C LEU A 80 -10.44 -7.17 12.12
N GLY A 81 -10.45 -7.27 13.45
CA GLY A 81 -10.13 -8.51 14.16
C GLY A 81 -8.76 -9.03 13.76
N ASN A 82 -8.74 -10.12 13.00
CA ASN A 82 -7.54 -10.82 12.55
C ASN A 82 -7.09 -10.46 11.12
N LYS A 83 -7.66 -9.38 10.56
CA LYS A 83 -7.38 -8.87 9.22
C LYS A 83 -6.75 -7.49 9.30
N THR A 84 -5.65 -7.29 8.57
CA THR A 84 -5.04 -5.96 8.39
C THR A 84 -5.23 -5.54 6.95
N ILE A 85 -5.92 -4.42 6.75
CA ILE A 85 -6.23 -3.83 5.45
C ILE A 85 -5.25 -2.68 5.22
N VAL A 86 -4.64 -2.62 4.03
CA VAL A 86 -3.69 -1.58 3.63
C VAL A 86 -4.07 -1.07 2.24
N THR A 87 -4.33 0.23 2.08
CA THR A 87 -4.72 0.79 0.78
C THR A 87 -4.18 2.21 0.57
N ASN A 88 -4.23 2.71 -0.66
CA ASN A 88 -3.81 4.08 -0.98
C ASN A 88 -4.93 5.14 -0.99
N GLY A 89 -6.10 4.84 -0.44
CA GLY A 89 -7.22 5.77 -0.40
C GLY A 89 -8.32 5.37 0.57
N ASP A 90 -9.47 6.03 0.47
CA ASP A 90 -10.67 5.79 1.29
C ASP A 90 -11.33 4.41 1.03
N GLN A 91 -10.88 3.66 0.00
CA GLN A 91 -11.35 2.28 -0.19
C GLN A 91 -10.97 1.35 0.97
N THR A 92 -10.05 1.75 1.85
CA THR A 92 -9.80 1.03 3.12
C THR A 92 -11.11 0.88 3.91
N ASP A 93 -11.90 1.94 4.02
CA ASP A 93 -13.16 1.93 4.78
C ASP A 93 -14.22 1.11 4.06
N THR A 94 -14.26 1.18 2.73
CA THR A 94 -15.15 0.33 1.92
C THR A 94 -14.85 -1.16 2.13
N ILE A 95 -13.57 -1.56 2.18
CA ILE A 95 -13.19 -2.95 2.47
C ILE A 95 -13.55 -3.32 3.90
N TYR A 96 -13.25 -2.45 4.87
CA TYR A 96 -13.54 -2.69 6.28
C TYR A 96 -15.04 -2.94 6.51
N GLU A 97 -15.89 -2.04 6.02
CA GLU A 97 -17.35 -2.14 6.18
C GLU A 97 -17.94 -3.32 5.40
N GLY A 98 -17.42 -3.60 4.20
CA GLY A 98 -17.86 -4.74 3.42
C GLY A 98 -17.58 -6.06 4.14
N MET A 99 -16.39 -6.20 4.72
CA MET A 99 -16.01 -7.39 5.49
C MET A 99 -16.75 -7.53 6.81
N ASP A 100 -17.02 -6.43 7.51
CA ASP A 100 -17.88 -6.44 8.70
C ASP A 100 -19.28 -7.00 8.35
N LYS A 101 -19.77 -6.68 7.14
CA LYS A 101 -21.00 -7.21 6.54
C LYS A 101 -20.82 -8.55 5.82
N GLN A 102 -19.73 -9.27 6.08
CA GLN A 102 -19.42 -10.61 5.53
C GLN A 102 -19.21 -10.67 4.00
N LEU A 103 -18.93 -9.54 3.35
CA LEU A 103 -18.49 -9.52 1.95
C LEU A 103 -17.01 -9.91 1.84
N THR A 104 -16.63 -10.52 0.73
CA THR A 104 -15.22 -10.77 0.41
C THR A 104 -14.48 -9.48 0.08
N PHE A 105 -13.15 -9.55 0.03
CA PHE A 105 -12.28 -8.46 -0.38
C PHE A 105 -12.66 -7.91 -1.76
N GLU A 106 -12.88 -8.81 -2.71
CA GLU A 106 -13.26 -8.50 -4.09
C GLU A 106 -14.67 -7.93 -4.18
N GLN A 107 -15.63 -8.51 -3.46
CA GLN A 107 -17.01 -8.02 -3.43
C GLN A 107 -17.08 -6.59 -2.90
N SER A 108 -16.33 -6.29 -1.83
CA SER A 108 -16.25 -4.95 -1.25
C SER A 108 -15.73 -3.94 -2.27
N LEU A 109 -14.68 -4.30 -3.02
CA LEU A 109 -14.06 -3.44 -4.04
C LEU A 109 -14.88 -3.28 -5.33
N ARG A 110 -15.95 -4.06 -5.56
CA ARG A 110 -16.82 -3.88 -6.75
C ARG A 110 -17.53 -2.53 -6.79
N THR A 111 -17.71 -1.89 -5.64
CA THR A 111 -18.34 -0.57 -5.51
C THR A 111 -17.40 0.59 -5.82
N ARG A 112 -16.10 0.30 -6.05
CA ARG A 112 -15.05 1.28 -6.27
C ARG A 112 -14.48 1.17 -7.68
N GLU A 113 -13.84 2.25 -8.09
CA GLU A 113 -13.07 2.37 -9.33
C GLU A 113 -11.72 3.03 -9.04
N PHE A 114 -10.94 3.38 -10.05
CA PHE A 114 -9.76 4.24 -9.92
C PHE A 114 -10.14 5.62 -9.33
N GLU A 115 -9.15 6.45 -8.98
CA GLU A 115 -9.39 7.78 -8.43
C GLU A 115 -9.93 8.74 -9.52
N PRO A 116 -10.91 9.61 -9.19
CA PRO A 116 -11.50 10.54 -10.15
C PRO A 116 -10.63 11.80 -10.36
N ASP A 117 -9.33 11.61 -10.59
CA ASP A 117 -8.31 12.69 -10.65
C ASP A 117 -7.76 12.88 -12.06
N ALA A 118 -8.67 13.13 -13.01
CA ALA A 118 -8.30 13.39 -14.40
C ALA A 118 -7.15 14.43 -14.50
N PRO A 119 -6.16 14.21 -15.38
CA PRO A 119 -6.09 13.15 -16.39
C PRO A 119 -5.39 11.86 -15.92
N ASN A 120 -5.02 11.75 -14.64
CA ASN A 120 -4.20 10.63 -14.16
C ASN A 120 -5.01 9.35 -13.97
N TYR A 121 -6.24 9.46 -13.48
CA TYR A 121 -7.11 8.32 -13.18
C TYR A 121 -6.41 7.28 -12.32
N THR A 122 -5.88 7.75 -11.20
CA THR A 122 -4.88 7.01 -10.43
C THR A 122 -5.41 5.67 -9.98
N PRO A 123 -4.65 4.57 -10.16
CA PRO A 123 -5.06 3.29 -9.64
C PRO A 123 -5.32 3.29 -8.13
N ARG A 124 -6.38 2.58 -7.73
CA ARG A 124 -6.56 2.19 -6.34
C ARG A 124 -5.90 0.85 -6.11
N ILE A 125 -4.80 0.85 -5.38
CA ILE A 125 -4.12 -0.35 -4.88
C ILE A 125 -4.60 -0.65 -3.46
N SER A 126 -4.83 -1.94 -3.21
CA SER A 126 -5.31 -2.44 -1.92
C SER A 126 -4.62 -3.75 -1.60
N GLY A 127 -4.47 -4.04 -0.33
CA GLY A 127 -4.01 -5.32 0.16
C GLY A 127 -4.70 -5.67 1.47
N ILE A 128 -4.82 -6.97 1.72
CA ILE A 128 -5.35 -7.48 2.96
C ILE A 128 -4.53 -8.68 3.41
N MET A 129 -4.09 -8.64 4.67
CA MET A 129 -3.45 -9.75 5.36
C MET A 129 -4.46 -10.42 6.28
N HIS A 130 -4.52 -11.74 6.28
CA HIS A 130 -5.35 -12.53 7.18
C HIS A 130 -4.47 -13.51 7.95
N ILE A 131 -4.48 -13.39 9.28
CA ILE A 131 -3.73 -14.25 10.19
C ILE A 131 -4.72 -14.95 11.09
N GLU A 132 -4.74 -16.28 11.10
CA GLU A 132 -5.67 -17.03 11.93
C GLU A 132 -5.08 -18.38 12.31
N ASN A 133 -5.06 -18.71 13.61
CA ASN A 133 -4.59 -20.00 14.11
C ASN A 133 -3.20 -20.40 13.58
N GLY A 134 -2.25 -19.45 13.57
CA GLY A 134 -0.90 -19.66 13.05
C GLY A 134 -0.80 -19.77 11.51
N LYS A 135 -1.92 -19.63 10.79
CA LYS A 135 -1.94 -19.59 9.32
C LYS A 135 -1.95 -18.14 8.86
N TYR A 136 -1.31 -17.92 7.71
CA TYR A 136 -1.22 -16.61 7.09
C TYR A 136 -1.49 -16.73 5.59
N ASN A 137 -2.32 -15.82 5.08
CA ASN A 137 -2.51 -15.57 3.66
C ASN A 137 -2.74 -14.08 3.44
N TYR A 138 -2.61 -13.63 2.20
CA TYR A 138 -2.96 -12.28 1.82
C TYR A 138 -3.47 -12.19 0.39
N ALA A 139 -4.17 -11.10 0.10
CA ALA A 139 -4.56 -10.74 -1.24
C ALA A 139 -4.16 -9.30 -1.53
N MET A 140 -3.93 -9.01 -2.81
CA MET A 140 -3.65 -7.68 -3.33
C MET A 140 -4.60 -7.39 -4.48
N SER A 141 -5.02 -6.14 -4.63
CA SER A 141 -5.90 -5.71 -5.71
C SER A 141 -5.46 -4.37 -6.28
N ILE A 142 -5.75 -4.20 -7.57
CA ILE A 142 -5.58 -2.93 -8.27
C ILE A 142 -6.79 -2.66 -9.17
N LEU A 143 -7.39 -1.48 -9.02
CA LEU A 143 -8.47 -0.96 -9.87
C LEU A 143 -7.90 0.16 -10.74
N LYS A 144 -7.97 0.02 -12.06
CA LYS A 144 -7.34 0.96 -13.03
C LYS A 144 -8.34 1.40 -14.08
N SER A 145 -8.17 2.61 -14.60
CA SER A 145 -8.84 3.01 -15.83
C SER A 145 -8.39 2.13 -17.00
N ASN A 146 -9.21 2.03 -18.04
CA ASN A 146 -8.85 1.28 -19.23
C ASN A 146 -7.86 2.09 -20.08
N ASN A 147 -6.57 1.97 -19.77
CA ASN A 147 -5.48 2.69 -20.45
C ASN A 147 -5.70 4.21 -20.48
N GLY A 148 -6.12 4.79 -19.35
CA GLY A 148 -6.42 6.23 -19.25
C GLY A 148 -7.81 6.63 -19.74
N CYS A 149 -8.63 5.69 -20.22
CA CYS A 149 -10.03 5.94 -20.54
C CYS A 149 -10.91 5.82 -19.28
N PRO A 150 -11.65 6.87 -18.88
CA PRO A 150 -12.48 6.85 -17.68
C PRO A 150 -13.74 6.00 -17.82
N ASP A 151 -14.15 5.65 -19.05
CA ASP A 151 -15.39 4.88 -19.28
C ASP A 151 -15.29 3.40 -18.88
N GLY A 152 -14.07 2.92 -18.59
CA GLY A 152 -13.82 1.53 -18.24
C GLY A 152 -12.92 1.41 -17.01
N CYS A 153 -13.34 0.55 -16.06
CA CYS A 153 -12.52 0.19 -14.91
C CYS A 153 -12.13 -1.29 -14.95
N ASN A 154 -10.84 -1.54 -15.11
CA ASN A 154 -10.23 -2.87 -15.04
C ASN A 154 -9.91 -3.21 -13.58
N ARG A 155 -10.28 -4.42 -13.15
CA ARG A 155 -10.17 -4.87 -11.76
C ARG A 155 -9.39 -6.17 -11.69
N TYR A 156 -8.33 -6.18 -10.90
CA TYR A 156 -7.45 -7.33 -10.75
C TYR A 156 -7.29 -7.66 -9.27
N THR A 157 -7.28 -8.95 -8.95
CA THR A 157 -7.01 -9.46 -7.60
C THR A 157 -6.03 -10.63 -7.69
N PHE A 158 -5.05 -10.63 -6.81
CA PHE A 158 -4.02 -11.65 -6.68
C PHE A 158 -4.07 -12.19 -5.25
N ALA A 159 -4.24 -13.50 -5.10
CA ALA A 159 -4.35 -14.15 -3.81
C ALA A 159 -3.16 -15.09 -3.58
N TYR A 160 -2.60 -15.04 -2.38
CA TYR A 160 -1.40 -15.77 -1.98
C TYR A 160 -1.68 -16.57 -0.71
N GLU A 161 -1.86 -17.87 -0.89
CA GLU A 161 -2.03 -18.82 0.21
C GLU A 161 -0.68 -19.40 0.63
N ASN A 162 -0.49 -19.61 1.94
CA ASN A 162 0.73 -20.16 2.51
C ASN A 162 2.01 -19.50 1.95
N PRO A 163 2.14 -18.16 2.04
CA PRO A 163 3.24 -17.45 1.42
C PRO A 163 4.58 -17.97 1.94
N LYS A 164 5.52 -18.13 1.02
CA LYS A 164 6.84 -18.67 1.31
C LYS A 164 7.65 -17.68 2.15
N ALA A 165 8.43 -18.21 3.09
CA ALA A 165 9.28 -17.39 3.95
C ALA A 165 10.30 -16.61 3.10
N GLY A 166 10.49 -15.34 3.44
CA GLY A 166 11.39 -14.42 2.75
C GLY A 166 10.84 -13.84 1.45
N GLU A 167 9.61 -14.19 1.06
CA GLU A 167 8.98 -13.72 -0.18
C GLU A 167 7.86 -12.71 0.13
N GLY A 168 7.79 -11.67 -0.70
CA GLY A 168 6.71 -10.69 -0.69
C GLY A 168 6.39 -10.19 -2.08
N HIS A 169 5.28 -9.49 -2.19
CA HIS A 169 4.79 -8.94 -3.44
C HIS A 169 4.62 -7.44 -3.32
N PHE A 170 5.08 -6.73 -4.35
CA PHE A 170 5.07 -5.28 -4.45
C PHE A 170 4.15 -4.83 -5.59
N ILE A 171 3.17 -3.99 -5.25
CA ILE A 171 2.37 -3.24 -6.21
C ILE A 171 2.51 -1.75 -5.95
N HIS A 172 2.37 -0.96 -7.00
CA HIS A 172 2.38 0.49 -6.91
C HIS A 172 1.37 1.11 -7.87
N THR A 173 1.11 2.41 -7.75
CA THR A 173 0.09 3.06 -8.59
C THR A 173 0.60 3.31 -10.01
N TYR A 174 1.86 3.70 -10.19
CA TYR A 174 2.38 4.12 -11.49
C TYR A 174 3.64 3.38 -11.92
N LYS A 175 3.71 2.98 -13.20
CA LYS A 175 4.89 2.32 -13.76
C LYS A 175 6.15 3.20 -13.67
N CYS A 176 6.01 4.49 -13.95
CA CYS A 176 7.08 5.48 -13.91
C CYS A 176 6.50 6.90 -13.90
N ASP A 177 7.38 7.90 -13.83
CA ASP A 177 6.98 9.29 -14.01
C ASP A 177 6.49 9.58 -15.45
N GLY A 178 5.80 10.70 -15.65
CA GLY A 178 5.24 11.10 -16.93
C GLY A 178 4.31 12.31 -16.86
N ASN A 179 3.85 12.78 -18.02
CA ASN A 179 2.85 13.87 -18.11
C ASN A 179 1.44 13.36 -17.80
N SER A 180 1.06 12.23 -18.42
CA SER A 180 0.01 11.34 -17.92
C SER A 180 0.72 10.17 -17.26
N LEU A 181 0.40 9.90 -15.99
CA LEU A 181 1.11 8.88 -15.23
C LEU A 181 0.64 7.47 -15.66
N PRO A 182 1.52 6.66 -16.29
CA PRO A 182 1.13 5.32 -16.72
C PRO A 182 0.86 4.45 -15.50
N SER A 183 -0.31 3.81 -15.47
CA SER A 183 -0.66 2.89 -14.38
C SER A 183 0.30 1.70 -14.31
N PHE A 184 0.50 1.15 -13.11
CA PHE A 184 1.21 -0.12 -12.95
C PHE A 184 0.59 -1.24 -13.80
N GLU A 185 1.42 -2.16 -14.30
CA GLU A 185 1.01 -3.25 -15.18
C GLU A 185 1.65 -4.58 -14.77
N GLY A 186 0.99 -5.69 -15.12
CA GLY A 186 1.44 -7.04 -14.78
C GLY A 186 0.97 -7.53 -13.41
N GLU A 187 1.50 -8.68 -13.03
CA GLU A 187 1.35 -9.27 -11.70
C GLU A 187 2.18 -8.49 -10.66
N PRO A 188 1.83 -8.55 -9.35
CA PRO A 188 2.64 -7.99 -8.29
C PRO A 188 4.09 -8.49 -8.36
N LYS A 189 5.05 -7.58 -8.22
CA LYS A 189 6.48 -7.89 -8.34
C LYS A 189 6.96 -8.71 -7.15
N LEU A 190 7.56 -9.87 -7.40
CA LEU A 190 8.16 -10.71 -6.35
C LEU A 190 9.44 -10.05 -5.81
N ILE A 191 9.52 -9.89 -4.49
CA ILE A 191 10.67 -9.31 -3.80
C ILE A 191 11.10 -10.16 -2.60
N ALA A 192 12.32 -9.90 -2.11
CA ALA A 192 12.79 -10.42 -0.83
C ALA A 192 12.22 -9.60 0.35
N VAL A 193 11.86 -10.28 1.44
CA VAL A 193 11.41 -9.66 2.70
C VAL A 193 12.34 -10.11 3.83
N PRO A 194 13.09 -9.18 4.45
CA PRO A 194 14.04 -9.51 5.52
C PRO A 194 13.33 -9.69 6.88
N ASP A 195 14.07 -10.21 7.86
CA ASP A 195 13.57 -10.45 9.23
C ASP A 195 13.46 -9.18 10.07
N GLU A 196 14.37 -8.23 9.86
CA GLU A 196 14.50 -7.04 10.73
C GLU A 196 13.74 -5.84 10.17
N ILE A 197 12.75 -5.37 10.93
CA ILE A 197 11.90 -4.24 10.52
C ILE A 197 12.70 -2.94 10.32
N ASP A 198 13.70 -2.67 11.16
CA ASP A 198 14.46 -1.42 11.13
C ASP A 198 15.31 -1.34 9.86
N GLY A 199 16.04 -2.42 9.54
CA GLY A 199 16.81 -2.53 8.30
C GLY A 199 15.94 -2.46 7.05
N PHE A 200 14.74 -3.06 7.08
CA PHE A 200 13.79 -2.97 5.97
C PHE A 200 13.24 -1.55 5.81
N THR A 201 12.90 -0.90 6.93
CA THR A 201 12.41 0.48 6.95
C THR A 201 13.44 1.44 6.37
N GLU A 202 14.71 1.31 6.77
CA GLU A 202 15.82 2.12 6.24
C GLU A 202 16.02 1.89 4.74
N THR A 203 16.04 0.63 4.31
CA THR A 203 16.20 0.27 2.90
C THR A 203 15.10 0.90 2.05
N LEU A 204 13.84 0.75 2.46
CA LEU A 204 12.71 1.35 1.75
C LEU A 204 12.81 2.87 1.72
N TRP A 205 12.97 3.52 2.88
CA TRP A 205 12.99 4.98 2.98
C TRP A 205 14.12 5.65 2.20
N ASN A 206 15.31 5.02 2.19
CA ASN A 206 16.48 5.53 1.49
C ASN A 206 16.43 5.25 -0.02
N SER A 207 15.63 4.26 -0.44
CA SER A 207 15.46 3.94 -1.87
C SER A 207 14.39 4.80 -2.55
N LEU A 208 13.46 5.39 -1.80
CA LEU A 208 12.48 6.32 -2.37
C LEU A 208 13.17 7.62 -2.82
N ASN A 209 12.75 8.14 -3.97
CA ASN A 209 13.28 9.40 -4.49
C ASN A 209 13.11 10.54 -3.47
N GLU A 210 14.21 11.23 -3.18
CA GLU A 210 14.29 12.23 -2.12
C GLU A 210 13.28 13.36 -2.28
N ASP A 211 13.10 13.88 -3.50
CA ASP A 211 12.20 15.00 -3.76
C ASP A 211 10.71 14.60 -3.66
N ASN A 212 10.43 13.32 -3.87
CA ASN A 212 9.06 12.83 -4.00
C ASN A 212 8.57 12.05 -2.78
N LYS A 213 9.45 11.50 -1.92
CA LYS A 213 9.02 10.73 -0.73
C LYS A 213 8.28 11.61 0.29
N VAL A 214 7.20 11.08 0.85
CA VAL A 214 6.34 11.81 1.80
C VAL A 214 6.28 11.07 3.12
N SER A 215 5.81 9.82 3.10
CA SER A 215 5.64 9.00 4.31
C SER A 215 5.82 7.52 4.01
N LEU A 216 6.26 6.77 5.01
CA LEU A 216 6.44 5.33 5.00
C LEU A 216 5.86 4.73 6.28
N PHE A 217 5.14 3.64 6.13
CA PHE A 217 4.67 2.77 7.19
C PHE A 217 5.24 1.37 6.94
N VAL A 218 5.79 0.73 7.96
CA VAL A 218 6.22 -0.68 7.94
C VAL A 218 5.67 -1.37 9.18
N ARG A 219 5.14 -2.58 9.01
CA ARG A 219 4.62 -3.39 10.11
C ARG A 219 5.00 -4.86 9.96
N TYR A 220 5.44 -5.43 11.08
CA TYR A 220 5.72 -6.85 11.24
C TYR A 220 4.75 -7.38 12.29
N ILE A 221 3.97 -8.40 11.93
CA ILE A 221 2.97 -9.04 12.79
C ILE A 221 3.41 -10.47 13.04
N ASP A 222 3.58 -10.84 14.29
CA ASP A 222 3.83 -12.21 14.70
C ASP A 222 2.65 -13.12 14.34
N ILE A 223 2.89 -14.14 13.53
CA ILE A 223 1.83 -15.01 12.98
C ILE A 223 1.21 -15.88 14.09
N GLU A 224 1.99 -16.24 15.11
CA GLU A 224 1.53 -17.10 16.20
C GLU A 224 0.70 -16.32 17.23
N THR A 225 1.19 -15.15 17.64
CA THR A 225 0.63 -14.38 18.75
C THR A 225 -0.25 -13.21 18.31
N GLY A 226 -0.15 -12.76 17.05
CA GLY A 226 -0.81 -11.57 16.54
C GLY A 226 -0.22 -10.24 17.04
N THR A 227 0.82 -10.29 17.88
CA THR A 227 1.54 -9.09 18.34
C THR A 227 2.27 -8.43 17.18
N TYR A 228 2.35 -7.12 17.16
CA TYR A 228 2.99 -6.40 16.06
C TYR A 228 3.87 -5.26 16.54
N GLU A 229 4.83 -4.93 15.68
CA GLU A 229 5.59 -3.69 15.77
C GLU A 229 5.39 -2.86 14.50
N THR A 230 5.57 -1.56 14.61
CA THR A 230 5.33 -0.61 13.53
C THR A 230 6.44 0.43 13.50
N ARG A 231 6.80 0.87 12.30
CA ARG A 231 7.62 2.06 12.05
C ARG A 231 6.84 3.01 11.16
N ILE A 232 6.79 4.27 11.55
CA ILE A 232 6.23 5.37 10.76
C ILE A 232 7.35 6.39 10.54
N VAL A 233 7.61 6.69 9.29
CA VAL A 233 8.59 7.70 8.88
C VAL A 233 7.86 8.75 8.05
N ASN A 234 7.96 10.01 8.45
CA ASN A 234 7.42 11.15 7.71
C ASN A 234 8.56 12.08 7.33
N LYS A 235 8.53 12.60 6.09
CA LYS A 235 9.49 13.62 5.64
C LYS A 235 9.26 14.94 6.37
N ASN A 236 8.00 15.34 6.53
CA ASN A 236 7.60 16.52 7.28
C ASN A 236 7.22 16.11 8.72
N LYS A 237 7.49 16.98 9.70
CA LYS A 237 7.26 16.74 11.14
C LYS A 237 6.70 17.98 11.81
#